data_AF-K2DG14-F1
#
_entry.id   AF-K2DG14-F1
#
_cell.length_a   1.000
_cell.length_b   1.000
_cell.length_c   1.000
_cell.angle_alpha   90.00
_cell.angle_beta   90.00
_cell.angle_gamma   90.00
#
_symmetry.space_group_name_H-M   'P 1'
#
loop_
_entity.id
_entity.type
_entity.pdbx_description
1 polymer ?
#
loop_
_entity_poly.entity_id
_entity_poly.type
_entity_poly.pdbx_seq_one_letter_code
_entity_poly.pdbx_strand_id
1 'polypeptide(L)'
;MNDQMLMMLKKKLDELFAYGAVDVEVQRNALKEELQFYVLNFIYHHPDYSNWTMYGGSALRICHRLDRMSVDLDFEVDHPVSETFLNELKQEIEAYFLSTYNADSTLLFIKKSGTRGLRLNFNIGDQLGVNHPSKQVHVKIDLNHFISSKTVIERRPINHDQLSFVIKTYNMPTLMASKLAAIFLRGRRGVGQAVYEEKGRDIYDLLWYMTKEVMPNLDYLIAKGVDVKDPRVLFDKLTLKMNNVADANLKHDLTPLFVNQNFIENWLKNWRESYLSLLGGYKINTVTELNSVGLTWDSNSEILGFEYYYSTEEKNLILIKYRLDDSWINLKNGQLTMPIDENVVRHMSDEARPLTGKAVMKQKQYASLFYKKTEKYLQKTNRIILGDRIITKLIRMTADNFNYKEQIVLDPSALRSCDLDDLLK
;
A
#
# COMPACT_ATOMS: atom_id res chain seq x y z
N MET A 1 23.42 14.24 30.59
CA MET A 1 23.58 14.08 29.13
C MET A 1 22.65 12.97 28.66
N ASN A 2 21.49 13.33 28.12
CA ASN A 2 20.99 12.67 26.92
C ASN A 2 20.17 13.66 26.07
N ASP A 3 20.79 14.81 25.75
CA ASP A 3 20.23 15.85 24.86
C ASP A 3 20.20 15.41 23.39
N GLN A 4 20.34 14.11 23.12
CA GLN A 4 20.45 13.57 21.77
C GLN A 4 19.18 13.83 20.95
N MET A 5 17.99 13.70 21.55
CA MET A 5 16.73 14.03 20.87
C MET A 5 16.69 15.51 20.45
N LEU A 6 17.04 16.44 21.35
CA LEU A 6 17.08 17.87 21.05
C LEU A 6 18.14 18.20 19.99
N MET A 7 19.30 17.55 20.06
CA MET A 7 20.36 17.70 19.05
C MET A 7 19.89 17.27 17.66
N MET A 8 19.18 16.14 17.56
CA MET A 8 18.62 15.66 16.29
C MET A 8 17.54 16.60 15.75
N LEU A 9 16.67 17.10 16.62
CA LEU A 9 15.64 18.08 16.25
C LEU A 9 16.26 19.40 15.76
N LYS A 10 17.35 19.85 16.39
CA LYS A 10 18.10 21.03 15.95
C LYS A 10 18.76 20.81 14.59
N LYS A 11 19.44 19.67 14.42
CA LYS A 11 20.03 19.25 13.13
C LYS A 11 18.97 19.27 12.02
N LYS A 12 17.77 18.75 12.30
CA LYS A 12 16.65 18.75 11.34
C LYS A 12 16.24 20.15 10.90
N LEU A 13 16.19 21.12 11.83
CA LEU A 13 15.92 22.52 11.50
C LEU A 13 17.05 23.15 10.70
N ASP A 14 18.30 22.91 11.09
CA ASP A 14 19.48 23.43 10.38
C ASP A 14 19.51 22.94 8.93
N GLU A 15 19.18 21.67 8.69
CA GLU A 15 19.01 21.10 7.34
C GLU A 15 17.91 21.80 6.53
N LEU A 16 16.81 22.20 7.17
CA LEU A 16 15.75 22.96 6.50
C LEU A 16 16.19 24.37 6.13
N PHE A 17 16.89 25.04 7.04
CA PHE A 17 17.38 26.41 6.80
C PHE A 17 18.42 26.47 5.69
N ALA A 18 19.12 25.36 5.40
CA ALA A 18 19.99 25.27 4.24
C ALA A 18 19.25 25.49 2.90
N TYR A 19 17.92 25.29 2.86
CA TYR A 19 17.07 25.56 1.70
C TYR A 19 16.53 27.00 1.64
N GLY A 20 16.91 27.86 2.59
CA GLY A 20 16.51 29.28 2.65
C GLY A 20 15.48 29.57 3.74
N ALA A 21 14.74 30.67 3.59
CA ALA A 21 13.69 31.05 4.53
C ALA A 21 12.50 30.07 4.40
N VAL A 22 12.26 29.29 5.45
CA VAL A 22 11.18 28.30 5.51
C VAL A 22 10.06 28.82 6.41
N ASP A 23 8.81 28.65 5.98
CA ASP A 23 7.63 29.01 6.78
C ASP A 23 7.62 28.29 8.13
N VAL A 24 7.10 28.97 9.17
CA VAL A 24 7.16 28.48 10.55
C VAL A 24 6.31 27.22 10.74
N GLU A 25 5.21 27.07 10.02
CA GLU A 25 4.39 25.85 10.06
C GLU A 25 5.10 24.67 9.41
N VAL A 26 5.85 24.91 8.32
CA VAL A 26 6.69 23.90 7.66
C VAL A 26 7.79 23.41 8.62
N GLN A 27 8.49 24.33 9.31
CA GLN A 27 9.48 23.98 10.33
C GLN A 27 8.84 23.11 11.44
N ARG A 28 7.67 23.51 11.93
CA ARG A 28 6.96 22.77 12.98
C ARG A 28 6.57 21.37 12.51
N ASN A 29 6.09 21.23 11.28
CA ASN A 29 5.70 19.93 10.73
C ASN A 29 6.91 19.00 10.54
N ALA A 30 8.07 19.53 10.17
CA ALA A 30 9.29 18.73 10.11
C ALA A 30 9.75 18.24 11.48
N LEU A 31 9.63 19.06 12.53
CA LEU A 31 9.87 18.62 13.90
C LEU A 31 8.89 17.51 14.33
N LYS A 32 7.63 17.58 13.88
CA LYS A 32 6.67 16.50 14.14
C LYS A 32 7.09 15.20 13.45
N GLU A 33 7.54 15.25 12.20
CA GLU A 33 8.04 14.06 11.50
C GLU A 33 9.22 13.43 12.26
N GLU A 34 10.14 14.26 12.75
CA GLU A 34 11.30 13.77 13.50
C GLU A 34 10.87 13.12 14.83
N LEU A 35 9.98 13.78 15.59
CA LEU A 35 9.45 13.25 16.85
C LEU A 35 8.67 11.94 16.67
N GLN A 36 8.05 11.71 15.51
CA GLN A 36 7.34 10.46 15.23
C GLN A 36 8.24 9.23 15.32
N PHE A 37 9.51 9.32 14.92
CA PHE A 37 10.44 8.18 14.99
C PHE A 37 10.70 7.73 16.43
N TYR A 38 10.76 8.67 17.38
CA TYR A 38 10.90 8.35 18.81
C TYR A 38 9.66 7.64 19.38
N VAL A 39 8.47 8.06 18.94
CA VAL A 39 7.20 7.41 19.31
C VAL A 39 7.09 6.02 18.68
N LEU A 40 7.47 5.88 17.42
CA LEU A 40 7.47 4.59 16.71
C LEU A 40 8.50 3.63 17.32
N ASN A 41 9.65 4.14 17.75
CA ASN A 41 10.65 3.34 18.44
C ASN A 41 10.10 2.76 19.75
N PHE A 42 9.32 3.52 20.52
CA PHE A 42 8.59 2.98 21.67
C PHE A 42 7.60 1.90 21.25
N ILE A 43 6.68 2.22 20.33
CA ILE A 43 5.58 1.32 19.93
C ILE A 43 6.12 -0.02 19.42
N TYR A 44 7.10 0.00 18.52
CA TYR A 44 7.60 -1.21 17.86
C TYR A 44 8.63 -2.03 18.64
N HIS A 45 9.09 -1.53 19.80
CA HIS A 45 9.83 -2.32 20.79
C HIS A 45 8.97 -2.80 21.96
N HIS A 46 7.74 -2.31 22.08
CA HIS A 46 6.83 -2.75 23.13
C HIS A 46 6.30 -4.17 22.85
N PRO A 47 6.26 -5.07 23.85
CA PRO A 47 5.75 -6.44 23.66
C PRO A 47 4.30 -6.46 23.14
N ASP A 48 3.46 -5.54 23.62
CA ASP A 48 2.03 -5.53 23.27
C ASP A 48 1.71 -4.66 22.05
N TYR A 49 2.49 -3.61 21.78
CA TYR A 49 2.15 -2.61 20.74
C TYR A 49 2.86 -2.84 19.41
N SER A 50 3.93 -3.64 19.39
CA SER A 50 4.67 -4.00 18.18
C SER A 50 3.84 -4.75 17.13
N ASN A 51 2.64 -5.22 17.50
CA ASN A 51 1.68 -5.85 16.60
C ASN A 51 0.73 -4.88 15.89
N TRP A 52 0.70 -3.59 16.26
CA TRP A 52 -0.18 -2.61 15.63
C TRP A 52 0.17 -2.37 14.16
N THR A 53 -0.86 -2.26 13.33
CA THR A 53 -0.68 -2.03 11.90
C THR A 53 -0.76 -0.54 11.60
N MET A 54 0.37 0.07 11.26
CA MET A 54 0.43 1.47 10.86
C MET A 54 -0.17 1.65 9.47
N TYR A 55 -0.98 2.68 9.30
CA TYR A 55 -1.57 3.03 8.01
C TYR A 55 -1.67 4.55 7.83
N GLY A 56 -2.31 5.01 6.75
CA GLY A 56 -2.51 6.45 6.52
C GLY A 56 -1.27 7.19 5.99
N GLY A 57 -1.23 8.51 6.22
CA GLY A 57 -0.24 9.39 5.61
C GLY A 57 1.20 9.13 6.09
N SER A 58 1.37 8.86 7.37
CA SER A 58 2.72 8.62 7.91
C SER A 58 3.26 7.25 7.51
N ALA A 59 2.40 6.25 7.30
CA ALA A 59 2.83 4.97 6.72
C ALA A 59 3.37 5.17 5.30
N LEU A 60 2.66 5.95 4.47
CA LEU A 60 3.14 6.30 3.13
C LEU A 60 4.47 7.07 3.17
N ARG A 61 4.59 8.04 4.08
CA ARG A 61 5.79 8.86 4.24
C ARG A 61 7.01 8.05 4.66
N ILE A 62 6.88 7.27 5.73
CA ILE A 62 8.00 6.56 6.34
C ILE A 62 8.33 5.27 5.56
N CYS A 63 7.32 4.47 5.21
CA CYS A 63 7.55 3.17 4.56
C CYS A 63 7.69 3.27 3.03
N HIS A 64 7.10 4.28 2.40
CA HIS A 64 7.00 4.37 0.94
C HIS A 64 7.49 5.69 0.34
N ARG A 65 8.10 6.57 1.16
CA ARG A 65 8.72 7.84 0.73
C ARG A 65 7.76 8.78 0.00
N LEU A 66 6.55 8.96 0.53
CA LEU A 66 5.66 10.05 0.10
C LEU A 66 6.39 11.40 0.21
N ASP A 67 6.24 12.28 -0.78
CA ASP A 67 7.03 13.51 -0.85
C ASP A 67 6.60 14.59 0.15
N ARG A 68 5.30 14.64 0.47
CA ARG A 68 4.76 15.58 1.46
C ARG A 68 5.04 15.09 2.88
N MET A 69 5.18 16.03 3.82
CA MET A 69 5.26 15.70 5.23
C MET A 69 3.95 15.09 5.76
N SER A 70 4.04 14.27 6.80
CA SER A 70 2.88 13.73 7.52
C SER A 70 3.02 13.90 9.04
N VAL A 71 1.92 14.28 9.71
CA VAL A 71 1.98 14.82 11.09
C VAL A 71 1.27 13.96 12.15
N ASP A 72 0.46 12.98 11.73
CA ASP A 72 -0.34 12.11 12.59
C ASP A 72 0.10 10.66 12.41
N LEU A 73 0.16 9.87 13.49
CA LEU A 73 0.39 8.43 13.46
C LEU A 73 -0.95 7.70 13.61
N ASP A 74 -1.38 7.00 12.56
CA ASP A 74 -2.62 6.22 12.54
C ASP A 74 -2.30 4.71 12.60
N PHE A 75 -2.97 3.99 13.51
CA PHE A 75 -2.83 2.54 13.66
C PHE A 75 -4.19 1.83 13.65
N GLU A 76 -4.26 0.68 12.98
CA GLU A 76 -5.33 -0.30 13.19
C GLU A 76 -4.87 -1.33 14.23
N VAL A 77 -5.75 -1.59 15.20
CA VAL A 77 -5.56 -2.53 16.31
C VAL A 77 -6.67 -3.58 16.32
N ASP A 78 -6.41 -4.74 16.89
CA ASP A 78 -7.29 -5.92 16.93
C ASP A 78 -8.18 -5.98 18.18
N HIS A 79 -8.11 -4.95 19.03
CA HIS A 79 -8.87 -4.85 20.27
C HIS A 79 -9.60 -3.51 20.37
N PRO A 80 -10.74 -3.45 21.08
CA PRO A 80 -11.40 -2.19 21.37
C PRO A 80 -10.50 -1.22 22.14
N VAL A 81 -10.48 0.04 21.71
CA VAL A 81 -9.73 1.10 22.38
C VAL A 81 -10.56 1.61 23.56
N SER A 82 -10.14 1.26 24.79
CA SER A 82 -10.81 1.67 26.02
C SER A 82 -10.12 2.87 26.68
N GLU A 83 -10.82 3.55 27.59
CA GLU A 83 -10.24 4.66 28.34
C GLU A 83 -9.09 4.21 29.25
N THR A 84 -9.25 3.04 29.89
CA THR A 84 -8.23 2.42 30.74
C THR A 84 -6.96 2.16 29.94
N PHE A 85 -7.10 1.55 28.76
CA PHE A 85 -5.98 1.29 27.87
C PHE A 85 -5.26 2.58 27.44
N LEU A 86 -6.00 3.65 27.10
CA LEU A 86 -5.38 4.93 26.76
C LEU A 86 -4.64 5.57 27.96
N ASN A 87 -5.09 5.34 29.20
CA ASN A 87 -4.38 5.79 30.39
C ASN A 87 -3.09 5.00 30.62
N GLU A 88 -3.13 3.68 30.45
CA GLU A 88 -1.96 2.80 30.55
C GLU A 88 -0.91 3.16 29.50
N LEU A 89 -1.31 3.22 28.22
CA LEU A 89 -0.46 3.64 27.12
C LEU A 89 0.17 5.02 27.37
N LYS A 90 -0.60 5.96 27.91
CA LYS A 90 -0.09 7.29 28.29
C LYS A 90 1.03 7.16 29.33
N GLN A 91 0.80 6.43 30.42
CA GLN A 91 1.77 6.30 31.52
C GLN A 91 3.06 5.62 31.05
N GLU A 92 2.94 4.58 30.21
CA GLU A 92 4.10 3.87 29.66
C GLU A 92 4.93 4.75 28.72
N ILE A 93 4.28 5.56 27.86
CA ILE A 93 5.00 6.52 27.02
C ILE A 93 5.71 7.56 27.90
N GLU A 94 5.03 8.13 28.90
CA GLU A 94 5.65 9.11 29.81
C GLU A 94 6.87 8.50 30.53
N ALA A 95 6.76 7.28 31.05
CA ALA A 95 7.86 6.56 31.69
C ALA A 95 9.02 6.24 30.73
N TYR A 96 8.71 5.82 29.51
CA TYR A 96 9.70 5.54 28.48
C TYR A 96 10.49 6.79 28.09
N PHE A 97 9.79 7.91 27.84
CA PHE A 97 10.44 9.16 27.46
C PHE A 97 11.27 9.76 28.59
N LEU A 98 10.80 9.66 29.85
CA LEU A 98 11.57 10.08 31.02
C LEU A 98 12.85 9.24 31.17
N SER A 99 12.75 7.91 31.13
CA SER A 99 13.90 7.03 31.35
C SER A 99 14.91 7.03 30.20
N THR A 100 14.45 7.16 28.96
CA THR A 100 15.32 7.05 27.76
C THR A 100 15.91 8.40 27.34
N TYR A 101 15.11 9.47 27.40
CA TYR A 101 15.48 10.79 26.87
C TYR A 101 15.52 11.88 27.94
N ASN A 102 15.34 11.55 29.23
CA ASN A 102 15.24 12.51 30.32
C ASN A 102 14.17 13.59 30.07
N ALA A 103 13.09 13.21 29.37
CA ALA A 103 11.98 14.10 29.05
C ALA A 103 10.94 14.06 30.18
N ASP A 104 11.10 14.96 31.15
CA ASP A 104 10.15 15.13 32.26
C ASP A 104 8.86 15.84 31.82
N SER A 105 7.95 16.07 32.79
CA SER A 105 6.65 16.70 32.55
C SER A 105 6.73 18.17 32.08
N THR A 106 7.88 18.82 32.23
CA THR A 106 8.12 20.18 31.70
C THR A 106 8.41 20.11 30.20
N LEU A 107 9.11 19.07 29.74
CA LEU A 107 9.42 18.86 28.33
C LEU A 107 8.29 18.15 27.58
N LEU A 108 7.73 17.07 28.12
CA LEU A 108 6.69 16.26 27.50
C LEU A 108 5.49 16.07 28.43
N PHE A 109 4.28 16.35 27.93
CA PHE A 109 3.05 15.90 28.57
C PHE A 109 2.05 15.34 27.57
N ILE A 110 1.30 14.31 27.99
CA ILE A 110 0.37 13.60 27.11
C ILE A 110 -1.08 13.89 27.52
N LYS A 111 -1.90 14.23 26.53
CA LYS A 111 -3.35 14.40 26.67
C LYS A 111 -4.09 13.38 25.83
N LYS A 112 -5.26 12.94 26.29
CA LYS A 112 -6.20 12.21 25.43
C LYS A 112 -6.64 13.09 24.27
N SER A 113 -6.80 12.49 23.10
CA SER A 113 -7.26 13.15 21.88
C SER A 113 -8.48 12.42 21.33
N GLY A 114 -9.67 12.81 21.79
CA GLY A 114 -10.92 12.11 21.49
C GLY A 114 -11.02 10.79 22.25
N THR A 115 -11.84 9.87 21.74
CA THR A 115 -12.12 8.58 22.39
C THR A 115 -11.09 7.49 22.10
N ARG A 116 -10.16 7.75 21.17
CA ARG A 116 -9.36 6.69 20.55
C ARG A 116 -7.92 7.12 20.21
N GLY A 117 -7.38 8.11 20.91
CA GLY A 117 -6.03 8.59 20.62
C GLY A 117 -5.38 9.39 21.74
N LEU A 118 -4.07 9.63 21.57
CA LEU A 118 -3.23 10.42 22.45
C LEU A 118 -2.57 11.56 21.67
N ARG A 119 -2.32 12.68 22.34
CA ARG A 119 -1.56 13.81 21.83
C ARG A 119 -0.38 14.07 22.77
N LEU A 120 0.81 13.76 22.30
CA LEU A 120 2.08 14.00 22.97
C LEU A 120 2.51 15.43 22.67
N ASN A 121 2.69 16.26 23.69
CA ASN A 121 3.03 17.67 23.54
C ASN A 121 4.43 17.94 24.07
N PHE A 122 5.31 18.43 23.20
CA PHE A 122 6.71 18.71 23.47
C PHE A 122 6.94 20.22 23.54
N ASN A 123 7.42 20.71 24.69
CA ASN A 123 7.72 22.12 24.94
C ASN A 123 9.19 22.42 24.58
N ILE A 124 9.51 22.30 23.28
CA ILE A 124 10.89 22.34 22.75
C ILE A 124 11.17 23.60 21.92
N GLY A 125 10.16 24.43 21.64
CA GLY A 125 10.28 25.54 20.70
C GLY A 125 11.29 26.61 21.12
N ASP A 126 11.38 26.93 22.42
CA ASP A 126 12.36 27.92 22.91
C ASP A 126 13.79 27.38 22.84
N GLN A 127 13.99 26.12 23.21
CA GLN A 127 15.30 25.44 23.14
C GLN A 127 15.82 25.33 21.71
N LEU A 128 14.91 25.22 20.73
CA LEU A 128 15.22 25.09 19.31
C LEU A 128 15.19 26.43 18.55
N GLY A 129 14.88 27.55 19.21
CA GLY A 129 14.79 28.86 18.56
C GLY A 129 13.62 29.00 17.57
N VAL A 130 12.59 28.16 17.68
CA VAL A 130 11.43 28.17 16.78
C VAL A 130 10.61 29.43 17.02
N ASN A 131 10.55 30.33 16.03
CA ASN A 131 9.84 31.60 16.13
C ASN A 131 8.33 31.46 15.81
N HIS A 132 7.65 30.55 16.52
CA HIS A 132 6.20 30.32 16.41
C HIS A 132 5.48 30.80 17.68
N PRO A 133 4.25 31.35 17.59
CA PRO A 133 3.47 31.78 18.76
C PRO A 133 3.23 30.65 19.78
N SER A 134 2.99 29.44 19.28
CA SER A 134 3.00 28.22 20.09
C SER A 134 4.39 27.59 20.02
N LYS A 135 5.16 27.65 21.11
CA LYS A 135 6.46 26.99 21.27
C LYS A 135 6.36 25.47 21.43
N GLN A 136 5.18 24.91 21.22
CA GLN A 136 4.88 23.50 21.42
C GLN A 136 4.78 22.77 20.08
N VAL A 137 5.45 21.63 20.00
CA VAL A 137 5.31 20.66 18.91
C VAL A 137 4.52 19.47 19.45
N HIS A 138 3.64 18.88 18.65
CA HIS A 138 2.87 17.73 19.10
C HIS A 138 2.80 16.62 18.05
N VAL A 139 2.86 15.39 18.54
CA VAL A 139 2.62 14.17 17.76
C VAL A 139 1.31 13.56 18.25
N LYS A 140 0.44 13.19 17.30
CA LYS A 140 -0.81 12.52 17.60
C LYS A 140 -0.70 11.03 17.27
N ILE A 141 -1.18 10.19 18.17
CA ILE A 141 -1.44 8.76 17.96
C ILE A 141 -2.96 8.60 17.85
N ASP A 142 -3.43 7.99 16.78
CA ASP A 142 -4.84 7.67 16.56
C ASP A 142 -5.00 6.16 16.35
N LEU A 143 -5.84 5.53 17.16
CA LEU A 143 -6.06 4.09 17.18
C LEU A 143 -7.45 3.77 16.62
N ASN A 144 -7.52 2.77 15.76
CA ASN A 144 -8.75 2.32 15.12
C ASN A 144 -8.90 0.83 15.34
N HIS A 145 -9.97 0.42 16.01
CA HIS A 145 -10.33 -0.99 16.07
C HIS A 145 -11.03 -1.37 14.75
N PHE A 146 -10.35 -2.15 13.91
CA PHE A 146 -10.90 -2.64 12.66
C PHE A 146 -10.26 -3.97 12.26
N ILE A 147 -11.10 -4.94 11.90
CA ILE A 147 -10.67 -6.27 11.47
C ILE A 147 -11.24 -6.51 10.07
N SER A 148 -10.35 -6.78 9.11
CA SER A 148 -10.73 -7.21 7.76
C SER A 148 -9.94 -8.46 7.38
N SER A 149 -10.67 -9.50 6.99
CA SER A 149 -10.14 -10.84 6.72
C SER A 149 -9.26 -10.95 5.48
N LYS A 150 -9.27 -9.93 4.61
CA LYS A 150 -8.55 -9.94 3.32
C LYS A 150 -7.58 -8.77 3.20
N THR A 151 -6.75 -8.60 4.23
CA THR A 151 -5.66 -7.62 4.24
C THR A 151 -4.31 -8.33 4.26
N VAL A 152 -3.34 -7.74 3.58
CA VAL A 152 -1.96 -8.24 3.58
C VAL A 152 -1.11 -7.28 4.39
N ILE A 153 -0.41 -7.82 5.38
CA ILE A 153 0.52 -7.09 6.24
C ILE A 153 1.94 -7.28 5.74
N GLU A 154 2.63 -6.17 5.56
CA GLU A 154 4.05 -6.10 5.26
C GLU A 154 4.84 -5.66 6.51
N ARG A 155 6.10 -6.08 6.56
CA ARG A 155 7.06 -5.64 7.57
C ARG A 155 8.11 -4.77 6.89
N ARG A 156 8.29 -3.55 7.40
CA ARG A 156 9.19 -2.55 6.83
C ARG A 156 10.26 -2.20 7.88
N PRO A 157 11.50 -2.68 7.71
CA PRO A 157 12.61 -2.26 8.55
C PRO A 157 12.89 -0.78 8.31
N ILE A 158 12.92 0.00 9.40
CA ILE A 158 13.23 1.42 9.40
C ILE A 158 14.54 1.60 10.15
N ASN A 159 15.49 2.30 9.53
CA ASN A 159 16.69 2.81 10.18
C ASN A 159 16.67 4.32 9.99
N HIS A 160 16.60 5.06 11.09
CA HIS A 160 16.58 6.52 11.12
C HIS A 160 17.52 7.00 12.21
N ASP A 161 18.69 7.49 11.80
CA ASP A 161 19.82 7.81 12.67
C ASP A 161 20.19 6.66 13.63
N GLN A 162 19.92 6.80 14.94
CA GLN A 162 20.22 5.78 15.95
C GLN A 162 19.02 4.89 16.29
N LEU A 163 17.88 5.11 15.63
CA LEU A 163 16.65 4.36 15.87
C LEU A 163 16.47 3.30 14.78
N SER A 164 16.22 2.06 15.20
CA SER A 164 15.98 0.93 14.30
C SER A 164 14.82 0.11 14.81
N PHE A 165 13.78 -0.05 13.98
CA PHE A 165 12.59 -0.82 14.33
C PHE A 165 11.89 -1.36 13.07
N VAL A 166 10.94 -2.28 13.23
CA VAL A 166 10.20 -2.88 12.12
C VAL A 166 8.74 -2.48 12.19
N ILE A 167 8.31 -1.62 11.28
CA ILE A 167 6.91 -1.22 11.16
C ILE A 167 6.10 -2.36 10.52
N LYS A 168 4.95 -2.69 11.12
CA LYS A 168 3.90 -3.46 10.44
C LYS A 168 2.96 -2.50 9.73
N THR A 169 2.74 -2.69 8.43
CA THR A 169 1.86 -1.83 7.63
C THR A 169 1.10 -2.64 6.59
N TYR A 170 0.03 -2.10 6.04
CA TYR A 170 -0.67 -2.74 4.94
C TYR A 170 0.14 -2.69 3.64
N ASN A 171 -0.13 -3.64 2.74
CA ASN A 171 0.34 -3.54 1.35
C ASN A 171 -0.28 -2.32 0.64
N MET A 172 0.34 -1.91 -0.48
CA MET A 172 -0.05 -0.71 -1.23
C MET A 172 -1.54 -0.67 -1.65
N PRO A 173 -2.14 -1.77 -2.17
CA PRO A 173 -3.58 -1.82 -2.48
C PRO A 173 -4.49 -1.51 -1.30
N THR A 174 -4.18 -2.03 -0.11
CA THR A 174 -4.99 -1.78 1.09
C THR A 174 -4.76 -0.36 1.62
N LEU A 175 -3.54 0.18 1.55
CA LEU A 175 -3.28 1.58 1.91
C LEU A 175 -4.02 2.57 0.98
N MET A 176 -4.09 2.27 -0.32
CA MET A 176 -4.90 3.05 -1.28
C MET A 176 -6.40 2.92 -0.97
N ALA A 177 -6.88 1.72 -0.67
CA ALA A 177 -8.27 1.49 -0.27
C ALA A 177 -8.63 2.27 1.00
N SER A 178 -7.77 2.30 2.02
CA SER A 178 -8.02 3.10 3.22
C SER A 178 -8.06 4.59 2.93
N LYS A 179 -7.27 5.07 1.95
CA LYS A 179 -7.31 6.46 1.49
C LYS A 179 -8.63 6.78 0.79
N LEU A 180 -9.08 5.93 -0.13
CA LEU A 180 -10.36 6.08 -0.81
C LEU A 180 -11.54 6.02 0.16
N ALA A 181 -11.52 5.10 1.14
CA ALA A 181 -12.52 5.08 2.20
C ALA A 181 -12.57 6.40 2.97
N ALA A 182 -11.41 6.98 3.32
CA ALA A 182 -11.35 8.29 3.94
C ALA A 182 -11.88 9.41 3.03
N ILE A 183 -11.63 9.34 1.73
CA ILE A 183 -12.18 10.28 0.75
C ILE A 183 -13.71 10.13 0.71
N PHE A 184 -14.27 8.93 0.59
CA PHE A 184 -15.72 8.75 0.43
C PHE A 184 -16.52 8.98 1.72
N LEU A 185 -16.04 8.48 2.86
CA LEU A 185 -16.83 8.35 4.08
C LEU A 185 -16.65 9.52 5.07
N ARG A 186 -15.71 10.43 4.82
CA ARG A 186 -15.49 11.53 5.76
C ARG A 186 -16.66 12.52 5.69
N GLY A 187 -17.13 12.90 6.88
CA GLY A 187 -18.16 13.93 7.05
C GLY A 187 -17.61 15.36 6.93
N ARG A 188 -18.54 16.32 7.04
CA ARG A 188 -18.26 17.76 7.02
C ARG A 188 -17.29 18.18 8.13
N ARG A 189 -16.30 19.01 7.78
CA ARG A 189 -15.27 19.56 8.67
C ARG A 189 -15.18 21.08 8.53
N GLY A 190 -15.25 21.80 9.64
CA GLY A 190 -14.94 23.23 9.67
C GLY A 190 -13.44 23.52 9.55
N VAL A 191 -13.05 24.45 8.68
CA VAL A 191 -11.73 25.08 8.60
C VAL A 191 -11.95 26.60 8.56
N GLY A 192 -11.70 27.27 9.69
CA GLY A 192 -12.13 28.66 9.86
C GLY A 192 -13.66 28.77 9.84
N GLN A 193 -14.20 29.63 8.97
CA GLN A 193 -15.65 29.76 8.72
C GLN A 193 -16.16 28.81 7.62
N ALA A 194 -15.27 28.14 6.89
CA ALA A 194 -15.63 27.26 5.78
C ALA A 194 -15.87 25.82 6.26
N VAL A 195 -16.72 25.08 5.57
CA VAL A 195 -16.96 23.65 5.82
C VAL A 195 -16.58 22.87 4.57
N TYR A 196 -15.65 21.93 4.71
CA TYR A 196 -15.18 21.05 3.64
C TYR A 196 -15.54 19.60 3.93
N GLU A 197 -15.77 18.81 2.90
CA GLU A 197 -16.07 17.37 3.01
C GLU A 197 -14.80 16.52 2.77
N GLU A 198 -13.69 17.17 2.44
CA GLU A 198 -12.39 16.58 2.10
C GLU A 198 -11.22 17.22 2.87
N LYS A 199 -10.09 16.51 2.94
CA LYS A 199 -8.78 17.11 3.30
C LYS A 199 -7.91 17.11 2.05
N GLY A 200 -7.29 18.25 1.73
CA GLY A 200 -6.44 18.38 0.55
C GLY A 200 -5.34 17.32 0.45
N ARG A 201 -4.74 16.95 1.58
CA ARG A 201 -3.71 15.90 1.65
C ARG A 201 -4.19 14.51 1.22
N ASP A 202 -5.48 14.21 1.34
CA ASP A 202 -6.00 12.93 0.86
C ASP A 202 -6.07 12.88 -0.67
N ILE A 203 -6.31 14.02 -1.32
CA ILE A 203 -6.28 14.15 -2.78
C ILE A 203 -4.84 14.02 -3.29
N TYR A 204 -3.89 14.67 -2.60
CA TYR A 204 -2.46 14.49 -2.92
C TYR A 204 -2.03 13.02 -2.85
N ASP A 205 -2.37 12.34 -1.75
CA ASP A 205 -2.01 10.92 -1.57
C ASP A 205 -2.67 10.03 -2.64
N LEU A 206 -3.93 10.29 -2.98
CA LEU A 206 -4.64 9.59 -4.04
C LEU A 206 -3.87 9.69 -5.36
N LEU A 207 -3.53 10.90 -5.79
CA LEU A 207 -2.77 11.10 -7.03
C LEU A 207 -1.40 10.41 -6.95
N TRP A 208 -0.74 10.45 -5.80
CA TRP A 208 0.51 9.73 -5.58
C TRP A 208 0.35 8.21 -5.77
N TYR A 209 -0.75 7.60 -5.29
CA TYR A 209 -1.04 6.18 -5.59
C TYR A 209 -1.27 5.95 -7.08
N MET A 210 -1.99 6.87 -7.73
CA MET A 210 -2.31 6.76 -9.16
C MET A 210 -1.07 6.90 -10.05
N THR A 211 -0.04 7.66 -9.65
CA THR A 211 1.26 7.68 -10.36
C THR A 211 1.96 6.33 -10.39
N LYS A 212 1.55 5.41 -9.51
CA LYS A 212 2.08 4.05 -9.40
C LYS A 212 1.10 3.01 -9.94
N GLU A 213 0.01 3.46 -10.56
CA GLU A 213 -1.08 2.63 -11.10
C GLU A 213 -1.60 1.61 -10.06
N VAL A 214 -1.56 1.99 -8.77
CA VAL A 214 -2.01 1.09 -7.70
C VAL A 214 -3.50 0.87 -7.86
N MET A 215 -3.92 -0.38 -7.80
CA MET A 215 -5.33 -0.75 -7.74
C MET A 215 -5.74 -0.95 -6.29
N PRO A 216 -6.85 -0.34 -5.83
CA PRO A 216 -7.26 -0.44 -4.44
C PRO A 216 -7.83 -1.83 -4.13
N ASN A 217 -7.59 -2.29 -2.91
CA ASN A 217 -8.22 -3.50 -2.39
C ASN A 217 -9.74 -3.26 -2.22
N LEU A 218 -10.54 -3.78 -3.15
CA LEU A 218 -12.00 -3.62 -3.14
C LEU A 218 -12.66 -4.32 -1.94
N ASP A 219 -12.13 -5.46 -1.50
CA ASP A 219 -12.65 -6.16 -0.32
C ASP A 219 -12.50 -5.30 0.95
N TYR A 220 -11.40 -4.55 1.07
CA TYR A 220 -11.23 -3.58 2.17
C TYR A 220 -12.24 -2.43 2.09
N LEU A 221 -12.50 -1.89 0.88
CA LEU A 221 -13.50 -0.84 0.68
C LEU A 221 -14.91 -1.31 1.07
N ILE A 222 -15.30 -2.50 0.63
CA ILE A 222 -16.59 -3.12 0.96
C ILE A 222 -16.70 -3.32 2.49
N ALA A 223 -15.65 -3.80 3.14
CA ALA A 223 -15.61 -3.97 4.60
C ALA A 223 -15.72 -2.64 5.37
N LYS A 224 -15.29 -1.51 4.77
CA LYS A 224 -15.49 -0.16 5.32
C LYS A 224 -16.86 0.45 4.97
N GLY A 225 -17.70 -0.24 4.21
CA GLY A 225 -19.03 0.23 3.80
C GLY A 225 -19.06 1.01 2.48
N VAL A 226 -18.00 0.96 1.68
CA VAL A 226 -17.99 1.52 0.32
C VAL A 226 -18.36 0.42 -0.67
N ASP A 227 -19.64 0.35 -1.05
CA ASP A 227 -20.14 -0.68 -1.97
C ASP A 227 -19.69 -0.41 -3.41
N VAL A 228 -18.54 -1.00 -3.76
CA VAL A 228 -17.99 -0.99 -5.10
C VAL A 228 -17.30 -2.31 -5.42
N LYS A 229 -17.89 -3.07 -6.35
CA LYS A 229 -17.35 -4.34 -6.86
C LYS A 229 -16.69 -4.21 -8.23
N ASP A 230 -16.95 -3.11 -8.93
CA ASP A 230 -16.36 -2.79 -10.23
C ASP A 230 -15.45 -1.55 -10.10
N PRO A 231 -14.15 -1.67 -10.40
CA PRO A 231 -13.23 -0.54 -10.47
C PRO A 231 -13.68 0.64 -11.32
N ARG A 232 -14.45 0.42 -12.40
CA ARG A 232 -15.01 1.49 -13.23
C ARG A 232 -15.97 2.37 -12.43
N VAL A 233 -16.93 1.73 -11.76
CA VAL A 233 -17.88 2.41 -10.87
C VAL A 233 -17.16 3.15 -9.74
N LEU A 234 -16.04 2.60 -9.24
CA LEU A 234 -15.21 3.27 -8.24
C LEU A 234 -14.66 4.59 -8.77
N PHE A 235 -14.05 4.54 -9.95
CA PHE A 235 -13.43 5.70 -10.56
C PHE A 235 -14.44 6.72 -11.08
N ASP A 236 -15.62 6.30 -11.52
CA ASP A 236 -16.72 7.21 -11.86
C ASP A 236 -17.17 8.00 -10.63
N LYS A 237 -17.44 7.30 -9.51
CA LYS A 237 -17.78 7.93 -8.22
C LYS A 237 -16.67 8.88 -7.76
N LEU A 238 -15.41 8.47 -7.94
CA LEU A 238 -14.26 9.28 -7.57
C LEU A 238 -14.17 10.55 -8.41
N THR A 239 -14.39 10.44 -9.73
CA THR A 239 -14.37 11.56 -10.67
C THR A 239 -15.42 12.60 -10.32
N LEU A 240 -16.64 12.16 -10.02
CA LEU A 240 -17.70 13.04 -9.53
C LEU A 240 -17.31 13.75 -8.23
N LYS A 241 -16.61 13.05 -7.33
CA LYS A 241 -16.12 13.65 -6.09
C LYS A 241 -15.02 14.69 -6.33
N MET A 242 -14.10 14.45 -7.27
CA MET A 242 -13.01 15.39 -7.59
C MET A 242 -13.53 16.74 -8.10
N ASN A 243 -14.67 16.78 -8.78
CA ASN A 243 -15.28 18.03 -9.26
C ASN A 243 -15.70 18.99 -8.13
N ASN A 244 -15.97 18.45 -6.93
CA ASN A 244 -16.42 19.23 -5.78
C ASN A 244 -15.28 19.66 -4.84
N VAL A 245 -14.04 19.30 -5.15
CA VAL A 245 -12.88 19.62 -4.33
C VAL A 245 -12.49 21.09 -4.52
N ALA A 246 -12.39 21.84 -3.42
CA ALA A 246 -12.07 23.27 -3.45
C ALA A 246 -10.55 23.51 -3.46
N ASP A 247 -10.04 24.27 -4.44
CA ASP A 247 -8.60 24.56 -4.56
C ASP A 247 -8.04 25.32 -3.35
N ALA A 248 -8.86 26.19 -2.75
CA ALA A 248 -8.49 26.91 -1.53
C ALA A 248 -8.25 25.97 -0.34
N ASN A 249 -9.05 24.90 -0.21
CA ASN A 249 -8.87 23.89 0.83
C ASN A 249 -7.58 23.10 0.61
N LEU A 250 -7.31 22.71 -0.64
CA LEU A 250 -6.07 22.02 -1.02
C LEU A 250 -4.85 22.87 -0.71
N LYS A 251 -4.86 24.13 -1.14
CA LYS A 251 -3.78 25.08 -0.87
C LYS A 251 -3.50 25.20 0.63
N HIS A 252 -4.55 25.46 1.42
CA HIS A 252 -4.41 25.63 2.86
C HIS A 252 -3.88 24.37 3.57
N ASP A 253 -4.38 23.17 3.22
CA ASP A 253 -3.96 21.92 3.86
C ASP A 253 -2.56 21.44 3.39
N LEU A 254 -2.20 21.68 2.13
CA LEU A 254 -0.98 21.14 1.53
C LEU A 254 0.24 22.06 1.67
N THR A 255 0.11 23.38 1.48
CA THR A 255 1.24 24.32 1.51
C THR A 255 2.17 24.13 2.73
N PRO A 256 1.65 23.95 3.96
CA PRO A 256 2.49 23.73 5.16
C PRO A 256 3.19 22.36 5.22
N LEU A 257 2.87 21.44 4.32
CA LEU A 257 3.41 20.08 4.28
C LEU A 257 4.59 19.92 3.30
N PHE A 258 5.01 20.99 2.63
CA PHE A 258 6.12 20.99 1.68
C PHE A 258 7.19 22.00 2.03
N VAL A 259 8.44 21.60 1.86
CA VAL A 259 9.59 22.52 1.89
C VAL A 259 9.69 23.27 0.55
N ASN A 260 9.55 22.54 -0.56
CA ASN A 260 9.59 23.13 -1.90
C ASN A 260 8.23 23.76 -2.27
N GLN A 261 8.12 25.07 -2.07
CA GLN A 261 6.90 25.83 -2.35
C GLN A 261 6.58 25.89 -3.86
N ASN A 262 7.59 26.05 -4.71
CA ASN A 262 7.40 26.06 -6.17
C ASN A 262 6.80 24.74 -6.68
N PHE A 263 7.22 23.60 -6.11
CA PHE A 263 6.66 22.30 -6.47
C PHE A 263 5.16 22.23 -6.14
N ILE A 264 4.78 22.56 -4.90
CA ILE A 264 3.38 22.43 -4.48
C ILE A 264 2.47 23.45 -5.17
N GLU A 265 2.95 24.66 -5.45
CA GLU A 265 2.21 25.64 -6.25
C GLU A 265 1.91 25.13 -7.66
N ASN A 266 2.90 24.52 -8.33
CA ASN A 266 2.70 23.90 -9.63
C ASN A 266 1.78 22.69 -9.56
N TRP A 267 1.88 21.87 -8.52
CA TRP A 267 0.97 20.74 -8.31
C TRP A 267 -0.47 21.22 -8.15
N LEU A 268 -0.70 22.23 -7.29
CA LEU A 268 -2.02 22.82 -7.04
C LEU A 268 -2.65 23.43 -8.30
N LYS A 269 -1.82 23.94 -9.23
CA LYS A 269 -2.30 24.49 -10.50
C LYS A 269 -2.80 23.43 -11.49
N ASN A 270 -2.27 22.20 -11.42
CA ASN A 270 -2.45 21.18 -12.46
C ASN A 270 -3.07 19.87 -11.94
N TRP A 271 -3.55 19.83 -10.70
CA TRP A 271 -3.93 18.58 -10.05
C TRP A 271 -5.13 17.90 -10.73
N ARG A 272 -6.08 18.65 -11.31
CA ARG A 272 -7.25 18.07 -12.00
C ARG A 272 -6.85 17.44 -13.33
N GLU A 273 -6.03 18.12 -14.11
CA GLU A 273 -5.48 17.60 -15.37
C GLU A 273 -4.61 16.36 -15.10
N SER A 274 -3.81 16.42 -14.03
CA SER A 274 -3.02 15.28 -13.57
C SER A 274 -3.92 14.11 -13.17
N TYR A 275 -5.00 14.37 -12.42
CA TYR A 275 -5.98 13.36 -12.05
C TYR A 275 -6.59 12.67 -13.27
N LEU A 276 -7.07 13.43 -14.26
CA LEU A 276 -7.67 12.90 -15.48
C LEU A 276 -6.65 12.10 -16.30
N SER A 277 -5.43 12.61 -16.44
CA SER A 277 -4.35 11.90 -17.14
C SER A 277 -3.99 10.59 -16.45
N LEU A 278 -3.87 10.59 -15.12
CA LEU A 278 -3.55 9.40 -14.33
C LEU A 278 -4.70 8.39 -14.36
N LEU A 279 -5.95 8.87 -14.31
CA LEU A 279 -7.13 8.02 -14.44
C LEU A 279 -7.14 7.29 -15.79
N GLY A 280 -6.80 7.98 -16.88
CA GLY A 280 -6.66 7.38 -18.21
C GLY A 280 -5.56 6.33 -18.33
N GLY A 281 -4.63 6.25 -17.38
CA GLY A 281 -3.61 5.19 -17.31
C GLY A 281 -4.15 3.85 -16.82
N TYR A 282 -5.29 3.84 -16.12
CA TYR A 282 -5.90 2.62 -15.61
C TYR A 282 -6.62 1.86 -16.72
N LYS A 283 -5.97 0.82 -17.24
CA LYS A 283 -6.59 -0.10 -18.21
C LYS A 283 -7.47 -1.10 -17.49
N ILE A 284 -8.78 -1.03 -17.71
CA ILE A 284 -9.76 -1.94 -17.12
C ILE A 284 -10.49 -2.63 -18.25
N ASN A 285 -10.27 -3.93 -18.40
CA ASN A 285 -10.81 -4.73 -19.49
C ASN A 285 -11.92 -5.65 -18.97
N THR A 286 -13.06 -5.72 -19.67
CA THR A 286 -14.02 -6.84 -19.50
C THR A 286 -13.63 -7.97 -20.45
N VAL A 287 -13.28 -9.12 -19.90
CA VAL A 287 -12.89 -10.32 -20.65
C VAL A 287 -14.12 -11.04 -21.18
N THR A 288 -14.13 -11.43 -22.44
CA THR A 288 -15.28 -12.11 -23.07
C THR A 288 -15.01 -13.60 -23.22
N GLU A 289 -14.10 -14.01 -24.10
CA GLU A 289 -13.85 -15.42 -24.41
C GLU A 289 -12.37 -15.72 -24.65
N LEU A 290 -11.99 -16.99 -24.50
CA LEU A 290 -10.65 -17.46 -24.84
C LEU A 290 -10.47 -17.39 -26.35
N ASN A 291 -9.45 -16.66 -26.80
CA ASN A 291 -9.11 -16.49 -28.21
C ASN A 291 -8.09 -17.54 -28.69
N SER A 292 -7.01 -17.74 -27.94
CA SER A 292 -5.94 -18.69 -28.29
C SER A 292 -5.09 -19.05 -27.08
N VAL A 293 -4.38 -20.17 -27.18
CA VAL A 293 -3.43 -20.66 -26.17
C VAL A 293 -2.07 -20.86 -26.83
N GLY A 294 -1.12 -19.99 -26.48
CA GLY A 294 0.27 -20.07 -26.91
C GLY A 294 1.13 -20.87 -25.93
N LEU A 295 2.17 -21.51 -26.47
CA LEU A 295 3.22 -22.15 -25.69
C LEU A 295 4.56 -21.52 -26.04
N THR A 296 5.33 -21.10 -25.03
CA THR A 296 6.68 -20.53 -25.22
C THR A 296 7.71 -21.31 -24.42
N TRP A 297 8.91 -21.45 -24.94
CA TRP A 297 10.04 -22.08 -24.23
C TRP A 297 11.27 -21.20 -24.33
N ASP A 298 11.85 -20.87 -23.17
CA ASP A 298 13.16 -20.23 -23.09
C ASP A 298 14.21 -21.29 -22.75
N SER A 299 15.09 -21.59 -23.71
CA SER A 299 16.14 -22.60 -23.57
C SER A 299 17.21 -22.22 -22.56
N ASN A 300 17.44 -20.92 -22.31
CA ASN A 300 18.50 -20.46 -21.42
C ASN A 300 18.07 -20.54 -19.95
N SER A 301 16.79 -20.27 -19.69
CA SER A 301 16.23 -20.30 -18.34
C SER A 301 15.44 -21.57 -18.00
N GLU A 302 15.27 -22.47 -18.98
CA GLU A 302 14.45 -23.68 -18.89
C GLU A 302 13.01 -23.38 -18.40
N ILE A 303 12.43 -22.28 -18.90
CA ILE A 303 11.09 -21.86 -18.53
C ILE A 303 10.11 -22.16 -19.67
N LEU A 304 9.04 -22.87 -19.33
CA LEU A 304 7.87 -23.06 -20.17
C LEU A 304 6.80 -22.02 -19.81
N GLY A 305 6.36 -21.26 -20.81
CA GLY A 305 5.24 -20.32 -20.70
C GLY A 305 3.97 -20.88 -21.30
N PHE A 306 2.87 -20.83 -20.54
CA PHE A 306 1.51 -21.08 -21.04
C PHE A 306 0.80 -19.74 -21.14
N GLU A 307 0.46 -19.33 -22.35
CA GLU A 307 -0.06 -17.99 -22.67
C GLU A 307 -1.50 -18.09 -23.12
N TYR A 308 -2.43 -17.59 -22.31
CA TYR A 308 -3.86 -17.56 -22.63
C TYR A 308 -4.22 -16.17 -23.11
N TYR A 309 -4.59 -16.05 -24.38
CA TYR A 309 -5.08 -14.81 -24.95
C TYR A 309 -6.59 -14.81 -24.89
N TYR A 310 -7.16 -13.78 -24.27
CA TYR A 310 -8.60 -13.58 -24.22
C TYR A 310 -9.00 -12.33 -24.98
N SER A 311 -10.15 -12.41 -25.67
CA SER A 311 -10.83 -11.25 -26.23
C SER A 311 -11.47 -10.42 -25.11
N THR A 312 -11.68 -9.14 -25.39
CA THR A 312 -12.41 -8.21 -24.51
C THR A 312 -13.65 -7.64 -25.22
N GLU A 313 -14.48 -6.91 -24.47
CA GLU A 313 -15.59 -6.11 -25.05
C GLU A 313 -15.10 -5.03 -26.04
N GLU A 314 -13.89 -4.50 -25.85
CA GLU A 314 -13.26 -3.50 -26.71
C GLU A 314 -12.51 -4.10 -27.91
N LYS A 315 -12.60 -5.43 -28.10
CA LYS A 315 -11.96 -6.18 -29.20
C LYS A 315 -10.42 -6.14 -29.19
N ASN A 316 -9.79 -5.78 -28.08
CA ASN A 316 -8.36 -6.04 -27.83
C ASN A 316 -8.15 -7.44 -27.22
N LEU A 317 -6.88 -7.86 -27.16
CA LEU A 317 -6.47 -9.10 -26.51
C LEU A 317 -5.74 -8.79 -25.21
N ILE A 318 -6.02 -9.59 -24.19
CA ILE A 318 -5.27 -9.61 -22.92
C ILE A 318 -4.54 -10.94 -22.77
N LEU A 319 -3.39 -10.91 -22.11
CA LEU A 319 -2.54 -12.08 -21.91
C LEU A 319 -2.56 -12.53 -20.44
N ILE A 320 -2.90 -13.78 -20.18
CA ILE A 320 -2.67 -14.42 -18.88
C ILE A 320 -1.57 -15.46 -19.07
N LYS A 321 -0.40 -15.25 -18.47
CA LYS A 321 0.79 -16.10 -18.65
C LYS A 321 1.18 -16.82 -17.37
N TYR A 322 1.21 -18.15 -17.44
CA TYR A 322 1.80 -18.99 -16.40
C TYR A 322 3.24 -19.33 -16.77
N ARG A 323 4.15 -19.19 -15.81
CA ARG A 323 5.57 -19.53 -15.96
C ARG A 323 5.85 -20.79 -15.16
N LEU A 324 6.22 -21.85 -15.85
CA LEU A 324 6.48 -23.16 -15.26
C LEU A 324 7.93 -23.57 -15.55
N ASP A 325 8.64 -24.02 -14.53
CA ASP A 325 9.95 -24.63 -14.68
C ASP A 325 9.85 -25.94 -15.47
N ASP A 326 10.76 -26.18 -16.41
CA ASP A 326 10.66 -27.31 -17.34
C ASP A 326 10.76 -28.69 -16.64
N SER A 327 11.32 -28.73 -15.42
CA SER A 327 11.36 -29.94 -14.60
C SER A 327 9.98 -30.54 -14.33
N TRP A 328 8.91 -29.72 -14.32
CA TRP A 328 7.53 -30.20 -14.15
C TRP A 328 7.07 -31.11 -15.29
N ILE A 329 7.53 -30.86 -16.52
CA ILE A 329 7.21 -31.70 -17.67
C ILE A 329 8.08 -32.97 -17.67
N ASN A 330 9.39 -32.81 -17.44
CA ASN A 330 10.35 -33.88 -17.66
C ASN A 330 10.44 -34.89 -16.50
N LEU A 331 10.22 -34.46 -15.25
CA LEU A 331 10.37 -35.33 -14.08
C LEU A 331 9.09 -36.12 -13.78
N LYS A 332 9.24 -37.35 -13.27
CA LYS A 332 8.10 -38.19 -12.85
C LYS A 332 7.25 -37.52 -11.77
N ASN A 333 7.88 -36.76 -10.87
CA ASN A 333 7.21 -36.11 -9.76
C ASN A 333 6.25 -34.99 -10.21
N GLY A 334 6.39 -34.47 -11.44
CA GLY A 334 5.44 -33.53 -12.05
C GLY A 334 4.26 -34.21 -12.77
N GLN A 335 3.90 -35.44 -12.39
CA GLN A 335 2.77 -36.11 -13.03
C GLN A 335 1.44 -35.55 -12.52
N LEU A 336 0.68 -34.93 -13.43
CA LEU A 336 -0.71 -34.55 -13.20
C LEU A 336 -1.64 -35.68 -13.67
N THR A 337 -2.56 -36.08 -12.81
CA THR A 337 -3.64 -37.01 -13.17
C THR A 337 -4.94 -36.22 -13.23
N MET A 338 -5.19 -35.56 -14.37
CA MET A 338 -6.43 -34.84 -14.61
C MET A 338 -6.87 -34.92 -16.07
N PRO A 339 -8.18 -34.79 -16.35
CA PRO A 339 -8.70 -34.73 -17.71
C PRO A 339 -8.13 -33.54 -18.49
N ILE A 340 -7.86 -33.76 -19.77
CA ILE A 340 -7.49 -32.71 -20.72
C ILE A 340 -8.77 -32.00 -21.17
N ASP A 341 -8.75 -30.68 -21.17
CA ASP A 341 -9.85 -29.85 -21.65
C ASP A 341 -9.75 -29.69 -23.17
N GLU A 342 -10.72 -30.24 -23.90
CA GLU A 342 -10.73 -30.17 -25.36
C GLU A 342 -10.83 -28.74 -25.89
N ASN A 343 -11.50 -27.83 -25.16
CA ASN A 343 -11.61 -26.44 -25.59
C ASN A 343 -10.22 -25.80 -25.60
N VAL A 344 -9.41 -26.06 -24.58
CA VAL A 344 -8.02 -25.58 -24.50
C VAL A 344 -7.20 -26.14 -25.65
N VAL A 345 -7.29 -27.44 -25.91
CA VAL A 345 -6.51 -28.09 -26.98
C VAL A 345 -6.86 -27.55 -28.36
N ARG A 346 -8.15 -27.25 -28.63
CA ARG A 346 -8.58 -26.67 -29.91
C ARG A 346 -8.01 -25.28 -30.15
N HIS A 347 -7.81 -24.50 -29.09
CA HIS A 347 -7.25 -23.15 -29.15
C HIS A 347 -5.72 -23.14 -29.04
N MET A 348 -5.09 -24.30 -28.82
CA MET A 348 -3.65 -24.40 -28.57
C MET A 348 -2.86 -24.35 -29.86
N SER A 349 -1.82 -23.52 -29.89
CA SER A 349 -0.79 -23.56 -30.93
C SER A 349 -0.01 -24.87 -30.85
N ASP A 350 0.79 -25.14 -31.89
CA ASP A 350 1.76 -26.24 -31.88
C ASP A 350 2.73 -26.12 -30.69
N GLU A 351 3.38 -27.24 -30.36
CA GLU A 351 4.26 -27.36 -29.20
C GLU A 351 5.41 -26.33 -29.22
N ALA A 352 5.71 -25.71 -28.07
CA ALA A 352 6.79 -24.72 -27.93
C ALA A 352 8.19 -25.24 -28.30
N ARG A 353 8.36 -26.57 -28.29
CA ARG A 353 9.57 -27.31 -28.66
C ARG A 353 9.17 -28.74 -29.01
N PRO A 354 10.02 -29.51 -29.72
CA PRO A 354 9.73 -30.90 -30.02
C PRO A 354 9.60 -31.74 -28.73
N LEU A 355 8.38 -32.12 -28.37
CA LEU A 355 8.11 -33.07 -27.29
C LEU A 355 7.67 -34.41 -27.88
N THR A 356 7.85 -35.49 -27.13
CA THR A 356 7.40 -36.82 -27.58
C THR A 356 6.64 -37.56 -26.48
N GLY A 357 5.65 -38.34 -26.89
CA GLY A 357 4.91 -39.26 -26.02
C GLY A 357 4.30 -38.60 -24.78
N LYS A 358 4.78 -39.00 -23.59
CA LYS A 358 4.21 -38.59 -22.29
C LYS A 358 4.38 -37.10 -21.99
N ALA A 359 5.41 -36.44 -22.54
CA ALA A 359 5.66 -35.02 -22.28
C ALA A 359 4.60 -34.12 -22.93
N VAL A 360 4.15 -34.46 -24.14
CA VAL A 360 3.05 -33.78 -24.85
C VAL A 360 1.76 -33.87 -24.03
N MET A 361 1.46 -35.07 -23.52
CA MET A 361 0.27 -35.30 -22.70
C MET A 361 0.31 -34.47 -21.42
N LYS A 362 1.46 -34.43 -20.73
CA LYS A 362 1.62 -33.59 -19.54
C LYS A 362 1.42 -32.11 -19.85
N GLN A 363 2.01 -31.61 -20.94
CA GLN A 363 1.84 -30.22 -21.33
C GLN A 363 0.36 -29.86 -21.51
N LYS A 364 -0.42 -30.70 -22.20
CA LYS A 364 -1.88 -30.52 -22.36
C LYS A 364 -2.63 -30.55 -21.02
N GLN A 365 -2.20 -31.39 -20.07
CA GLN A 365 -2.77 -31.43 -18.72
C GLN A 365 -2.48 -30.15 -17.93
N TYR A 366 -1.25 -29.64 -17.97
CA TYR A 366 -0.90 -28.35 -17.37
C TYR A 366 -1.66 -27.19 -18.00
N ALA A 367 -1.77 -27.17 -19.34
CA ALA A 367 -2.56 -26.18 -20.05
C ALA A 367 -4.04 -26.21 -19.60
N SER A 368 -4.59 -27.40 -19.37
CA SER A 368 -5.96 -27.56 -18.86
C SER A 368 -6.10 -27.11 -17.39
N LEU A 369 -5.09 -27.37 -16.56
CA LEU A 369 -5.05 -26.92 -15.16
C LEU A 369 -5.08 -25.39 -15.05
N PHE A 370 -4.18 -24.73 -15.78
CA PHE A 370 -4.03 -23.28 -15.74
C PHE A 370 -5.23 -22.57 -16.36
N TYR A 371 -5.83 -23.12 -17.41
CA TYR A 371 -7.10 -22.62 -17.93
C TYR A 371 -8.21 -22.65 -16.87
N LYS A 372 -8.38 -23.77 -16.14
CA LYS A 372 -9.38 -23.86 -15.06
C LYS A 372 -9.15 -22.83 -13.95
N LYS A 373 -7.90 -22.60 -13.57
CA LYS A 373 -7.54 -21.55 -12.60
C LYS A 373 -7.87 -20.15 -13.12
N THR A 374 -7.62 -19.92 -14.40
CA THR A 374 -7.94 -18.66 -15.09
C THR A 374 -9.44 -18.42 -15.12
N GLU A 375 -10.25 -19.38 -15.54
CA GLU A 375 -11.71 -19.22 -15.56
C GLU A 375 -12.30 -19.01 -14.16
N LYS A 376 -11.78 -19.70 -13.14
CA LYS A 376 -12.18 -19.45 -11.74
C LYS A 376 -11.86 -18.02 -11.30
N TYR A 377 -10.67 -17.51 -11.66
CA TYR A 377 -10.29 -16.13 -11.39
C TYR A 377 -11.17 -15.12 -12.13
N LEU A 378 -11.46 -15.36 -13.42
CA LEU A 378 -12.37 -14.54 -14.21
C LEU A 378 -13.78 -14.53 -13.61
N GLN A 379 -14.30 -15.66 -13.17
CA GLN A 379 -15.60 -15.70 -12.48
C GLN A 379 -15.58 -14.88 -11.18
N LYS A 380 -14.53 -15.04 -10.36
CA LYS A 380 -14.35 -14.29 -9.10
C LYS A 380 -14.30 -12.78 -9.31
N THR A 381 -13.72 -12.34 -10.44
CA THR A 381 -13.53 -10.91 -10.79
C THR A 381 -14.66 -10.35 -11.65
N ASN A 382 -15.77 -11.09 -11.85
CA ASN A 382 -16.83 -10.75 -12.80
C ASN A 382 -16.28 -10.45 -14.22
N ARG A 383 -15.21 -11.16 -14.58
CA ARG A 383 -14.44 -11.03 -15.82
C ARG A 383 -13.81 -9.65 -16.00
N ILE A 384 -13.57 -8.91 -14.93
CA ILE A 384 -12.88 -7.61 -14.98
C ILE A 384 -11.40 -7.82 -14.67
N ILE A 385 -10.54 -7.47 -15.63
CA ILE A 385 -9.08 -7.53 -15.50
C ILE A 385 -8.48 -6.13 -15.55
N LEU A 386 -7.43 -5.95 -14.76
CA LEU A 386 -6.65 -4.72 -14.67
C LEU A 386 -5.36 -4.91 -15.48
N GLY A 387 -5.05 -3.93 -16.33
CA GLY A 387 -3.96 -4.02 -17.30
C GLY A 387 -4.29 -4.91 -18.50
N ASP A 388 -3.30 -5.08 -19.36
CA ASP A 388 -3.39 -5.91 -20.57
C ASP A 388 -2.81 -7.31 -20.35
N ARG A 389 -2.19 -7.54 -19.18
CA ARG A 389 -1.51 -8.81 -18.90
C ARG A 389 -1.50 -9.17 -17.42
N ILE A 390 -1.62 -10.46 -17.15
CA ILE A 390 -1.37 -11.10 -15.86
C ILE A 390 -0.22 -12.09 -16.06
N ILE A 391 0.82 -12.03 -15.23
CA ILE A 391 1.98 -12.93 -15.32
C ILE A 391 2.25 -13.52 -13.93
N THR A 392 2.31 -14.84 -13.83
CA THR A 392 2.64 -15.51 -12.57
C THR A 392 4.11 -15.38 -12.20
N LYS A 393 4.42 -15.60 -10.92
CA LYS A 393 5.75 -16.05 -10.49
C LYS A 393 6.14 -17.32 -11.24
N LEU A 394 7.45 -17.58 -11.33
CA LEU A 394 7.96 -18.84 -11.86
C LEU A 394 7.65 -19.96 -10.87
N ILE A 395 6.85 -20.94 -11.31
CA ILE A 395 6.45 -22.11 -10.54
C ILE A 395 7.53 -23.17 -10.65
N ARG A 396 8.19 -23.49 -9.53
CA ARG A 396 9.31 -24.44 -9.46
C ARG A 396 8.97 -25.65 -8.59
N MET A 397 9.61 -26.78 -8.88
CA MET A 397 9.55 -27.97 -8.02
C MET A 397 10.61 -27.96 -6.91
N THR A 398 11.68 -27.19 -7.09
CA THR A 398 12.85 -27.18 -6.21
C THR A 398 13.16 -25.78 -5.70
N ALA A 399 13.64 -25.68 -4.46
CA ALA A 399 14.02 -24.43 -3.83
C ALA A 399 15.48 -24.01 -4.07
N ASP A 400 16.20 -24.67 -4.99
CA ASP A 400 17.59 -24.30 -5.29
C ASP A 400 17.67 -22.88 -5.84
N ASN A 401 18.51 -22.03 -5.23
CA ASN A 401 18.63 -20.60 -5.55
C ASN A 401 17.28 -19.86 -5.59
N PHE A 402 16.37 -20.18 -4.66
CA PHE A 402 15.00 -19.67 -4.63
C PHE A 402 14.92 -18.16 -4.40
N ASN A 403 14.32 -17.44 -5.36
CA ASN A 403 13.97 -16.02 -5.20
C ASN A 403 12.47 -15.86 -4.96
N TYR A 404 12.07 -15.71 -3.69
CA TYR A 404 10.67 -15.62 -3.27
C TYR A 404 9.85 -14.46 -3.86
N LYS A 405 10.52 -13.42 -4.41
CA LYS A 405 9.84 -12.31 -5.09
C LYS A 405 9.40 -12.68 -6.49
N GLU A 406 10.19 -13.50 -7.19
CA GLU A 406 9.97 -13.84 -8.60
C GLU A 406 9.50 -15.29 -8.82
N GLN A 407 9.61 -16.13 -7.79
CA GLN A 407 9.42 -17.57 -7.85
C GLN A 407 8.49 -18.05 -6.74
N ILE A 408 7.86 -19.19 -6.98
CA ILE A 408 7.10 -19.95 -5.98
C ILE A 408 7.45 -21.44 -6.12
N VAL A 409 7.70 -22.11 -5.00
CA VAL A 409 7.97 -23.56 -4.97
C VAL A 409 6.71 -24.28 -4.55
N LEU A 410 6.25 -25.23 -5.37
CA LEU A 410 5.04 -25.98 -5.11
C LEU A 410 5.27 -27.47 -5.38
N ASP A 411 4.57 -28.32 -4.64
CA ASP A 411 4.37 -29.71 -5.03
C ASP A 411 3.13 -29.85 -5.94
N PRO A 412 2.90 -31.01 -6.58
CA PRO A 412 1.74 -31.21 -7.46
C PRO A 412 0.38 -31.08 -6.75
N SER A 413 0.32 -31.34 -5.44
CA SER A 413 -0.91 -31.18 -4.65
C SER A 413 -1.22 -29.70 -4.47
N ALA A 414 -0.25 -28.93 -3.99
CA ALA A 414 -0.34 -27.48 -3.78
C ALA A 414 -0.62 -26.73 -5.09
N LEU A 415 0.05 -27.12 -6.19
CA LEU A 415 -0.23 -26.53 -7.50
C LEU A 415 -1.66 -26.82 -7.98
N ARG A 416 -2.26 -27.95 -7.61
CA ARG A 416 -3.67 -28.23 -7.94
C ARG A 416 -4.62 -27.39 -7.10
N SER A 417 -4.36 -27.23 -5.81
CA SER A 417 -5.28 -26.56 -4.88
C SER A 417 -5.22 -25.03 -4.90
N CYS A 418 -4.07 -24.44 -5.22
CA CYS A 418 -3.90 -22.97 -5.20
C CYS A 418 -4.76 -22.27 -6.25
N ASP A 419 -5.07 -20.99 -6.06
CA ASP A 419 -5.73 -20.15 -7.05
C ASP A 419 -4.72 -19.36 -7.89
N LEU A 420 -5.19 -18.70 -8.96
CA LEU A 420 -4.31 -17.81 -9.74
C LEU A 420 -3.76 -16.67 -8.87
N ASP A 421 -4.56 -16.15 -7.94
CA ASP A 421 -4.15 -15.09 -7.01
C ASP A 421 -2.89 -15.45 -6.21
N ASP A 422 -2.75 -16.72 -5.81
CA ASP A 422 -1.59 -17.22 -5.05
C ASP A 422 -0.31 -17.29 -5.89
N LEU A 423 -0.45 -17.24 -7.22
CA LEU A 423 0.64 -17.38 -8.19
C LEU A 423 1.10 -16.03 -8.75
N LEU A 424 0.42 -14.92 -8.46
CA LEU A 424 0.77 -13.60 -8.97
C LEU A 424 2.09 -13.08 -8.37
N LYS A 425 2.77 -12.20 -9.10
CA LYS A 425 4.02 -11.58 -8.68
C LYS A 425 3.88 -10.67 -7.47
#